data_AF-A0A3B3YWV7-F1
#
_entry.id   AF-A0A3B3YWV7-F1
#
_cell.length_a   1.000
_cell.length_b   1.000
_cell.length_c   1.000
_cell.angle_alpha   90.00
_cell.angle_beta   90.00
_cell.angle_gamma   90.00
#
_symmetry.space_group_name_H-M   'P 1'
#
loop_
_entity.id
_entity.type
_entity.pdbx_description
1 polymer ?
#
loop_
_entity_poly.entity_id
_entity_poly.type
_entity_poly.pdbx_seq_one_letter_code
_entity_poly.pdbx_strand_id
1 'polypeptide(L)'
;MFSSFGLRTILKSSVGVLCESSALFPTVSVRPWSCCASALLSGPEVSKGVFAVPPPVRHYARVAKRKTTGPESQLSDLAPTMLKMEYAPVPLAQTTDDLVKRLLSLELASHKEKLQLKKEQLIAKVQRDENDRNSVEVQVAVLTARIRNYQEHLQKHHKDKANKRRMLMAIDRRKKLLKNLRLVRFDTFERVCEQLGIVYTFPPEYYRRATRRWLAKKEFCIKVFKAVQKQKAEQKMKQQISTTETKEAKAPEAQT
;
A
#
# COMPACT_ATOMS: atom_id res chain seq x y z
N MET A 1 -24.60 -24.65 45.57
CA MET A 1 -23.42 -24.00 46.16
C MET A 1 -23.04 -22.82 45.26
N PHE A 2 -23.16 -21.61 45.81
CA PHE A 2 -22.54 -20.31 45.48
C PHE A 2 -22.14 -19.99 44.03
N SER A 3 -22.36 -18.81 43.45
CA SER A 3 -23.05 -17.58 43.83
C SER A 3 -22.89 -16.69 42.58
N SER A 4 -24.00 -16.22 42.03
CA SER A 4 -24.05 -15.20 40.99
C SER A 4 -24.05 -13.81 41.64
N PHE A 5 -22.96 -13.06 41.60
CA PHE A 5 -22.92 -11.64 41.98
C PHE A 5 -21.83 -10.88 41.24
N GLY A 6 -22.14 -9.63 40.85
CA GLY A 6 -21.18 -8.61 40.44
C GLY A 6 -21.31 -8.17 38.97
N LEU A 7 -21.58 -6.93 38.58
CA LEU A 7 -22.03 -5.68 39.20
C LEU A 7 -22.26 -4.72 38.01
N ARG A 8 -23.28 -3.87 38.09
CA ARG A 8 -23.61 -2.86 37.06
C ARG A 8 -22.65 -1.66 37.11
N THR A 9 -22.48 -1.04 35.93
CA THR A 9 -22.19 0.39 35.65
C THR A 9 -20.80 0.93 36.07
N ILE A 10 -20.12 1.76 35.26
CA ILE A 10 -20.43 3.17 35.01
C ILE A 10 -19.79 3.62 33.68
N LEU A 11 -20.62 4.17 32.78
CA LEU A 11 -20.19 5.06 31.71
C LEU A 11 -19.74 6.39 32.31
N LYS A 12 -18.51 6.83 32.00
CA LYS A 12 -18.12 8.24 32.07
C LYS A 12 -17.44 8.64 30.77
N SER A 13 -18.25 9.21 29.89
CA SER A 13 -17.82 10.13 28.85
C SER A 13 -17.47 11.48 29.50
N SER A 14 -16.24 11.94 29.33
CA SER A 14 -15.93 13.36 29.47
C SER A 14 -15.01 13.77 28.32
N VAL A 15 -15.63 14.46 27.36
CA VAL A 15 -14.94 15.27 26.36
C VAL A 15 -14.51 16.55 27.08
N GLY A 16 -13.23 16.65 27.41
CA GLY A 16 -12.60 17.88 27.87
C GLY A 16 -11.86 18.53 26.71
N VAL A 17 -12.53 19.45 26.03
CA VAL A 17 -11.90 20.49 25.21
C VAL A 17 -11.67 21.66 26.16
N LEU A 18 -10.42 21.97 26.47
CA LEU A 18 -10.04 23.27 27.03
C LEU A 18 -8.73 23.70 26.37
N CYS A 19 -8.90 24.73 25.55
CA CYS A 19 -7.88 25.48 24.85
C CYS A 19 -7.31 26.47 25.87
N GLU A 20 -6.02 26.39 26.15
CA GLU A 20 -5.35 27.28 27.07
C GLU A 20 -4.51 28.32 26.33
N SER A 21 -4.77 29.57 26.72
CA SER A 21 -3.82 30.66 26.95
C SER A 21 -3.03 31.24 25.77
N SER A 22 -3.64 32.30 25.25
CA SER A 22 -2.98 33.53 24.80
C SER A 22 -1.86 33.96 25.76
N ALA A 23 -0.61 33.89 25.29
CA ALA A 23 0.51 34.58 25.90
C ALA A 23 0.67 35.96 25.24
N LEU A 24 0.35 36.99 26.03
CA LEU A 24 0.73 38.37 25.79
C LEU A 24 2.24 38.51 26.02
N PHE A 25 2.98 39.01 25.04
CA PHE A 25 4.28 39.64 25.27
C PHE A 25 4.33 40.98 24.52
N PRO A 26 4.92 42.02 25.13
CA PRO A 26 4.84 43.39 24.64
C PRO A 26 5.83 43.64 23.50
N THR A 27 5.37 44.39 22.50
CA THR A 27 6.19 44.96 21.43
C THR A 27 7.04 46.10 21.98
N VAL A 28 8.34 45.88 22.10
CA VAL A 28 9.33 46.95 22.26
C VAL A 28 9.45 47.68 20.93
N SER A 29 9.27 49.00 21.00
CA SER A 29 9.37 49.93 19.88
C SER A 29 10.82 50.10 19.42
N VAL A 30 11.07 49.86 18.14
CA VAL A 30 12.28 50.33 17.45
C VAL A 30 11.84 51.33 16.40
N ARG A 31 12.38 52.54 16.51
CA ARG A 31 12.08 53.71 15.68
C ARG A 31 12.42 53.46 14.20
N PRO A 32 11.65 54.02 13.25
CA PRO A 32 11.98 53.94 11.83
C PRO A 32 13.05 54.98 11.47
N TRP A 33 14.06 54.55 10.70
CA TRP A 33 14.92 55.48 9.97
C TRP A 33 14.11 56.13 8.85
N SER A 34 14.00 57.45 8.91
CA SER A 34 13.67 58.31 7.78
C SER A 34 14.87 58.38 6.84
N CYS A 35 14.68 58.08 5.55
CA CYS A 35 15.45 58.69 4.48
C CYS A 35 14.59 58.77 3.22
N CYS A 36 14.54 59.99 2.70
CA CYS A 36 13.80 60.45 1.55
C CYS A 36 14.27 59.80 0.24
N ALA A 37 13.34 59.52 -0.66
CA ALA A 37 13.55 59.69 -2.10
C ALA A 37 12.19 59.81 -2.79
N SER A 38 11.87 61.05 -3.13
CA SER A 38 10.84 61.47 -4.07
C SER A 38 11.03 60.81 -5.43
N ALA A 39 10.00 60.10 -5.91
CA ALA A 39 9.80 59.84 -7.33
C ALA A 39 8.36 60.18 -7.67
N LEU A 40 8.24 61.15 -8.58
CA LEU A 40 7.04 61.79 -9.06
C LEU A 40 6.18 60.86 -9.94
N LEU A 41 4.87 61.12 -9.90
CA LEU A 41 3.92 61.15 -11.01
C LEU A 41 3.69 59.86 -11.82
N SER A 42 2.59 59.17 -11.52
CA SER A 42 1.38 59.12 -12.39
C SER A 42 0.42 58.06 -11.87
N GLY A 43 -0.71 58.49 -11.30
CA GLY A 43 -1.80 57.59 -10.92
C GLY A 43 -2.67 57.27 -12.13
N PRO A 44 -3.13 56.02 -12.33
CA PRO A 44 -4.16 55.74 -13.30
C PRO A 44 -5.53 56.11 -12.71
N GLU A 45 -6.32 56.81 -13.53
CA GLU A 45 -7.66 57.27 -13.20
C GLU A 45 -8.62 56.12 -12.85
N VAL A 46 -9.45 56.40 -11.85
CA VAL A 46 -10.52 55.52 -11.38
C VAL A 46 -11.65 55.52 -12.41
N SER A 47 -11.67 54.50 -13.26
CA SER A 47 -12.86 54.12 -14.02
C SER A 47 -13.65 53.05 -13.26
N LYS A 48 -14.97 53.25 -13.26
CA LYS A 48 -15.95 52.59 -12.40
C LYS A 48 -16.02 51.07 -12.64
N GLY A 49 -15.98 50.32 -11.53
CA GLY A 49 -16.81 49.13 -11.37
C GLY A 49 -16.27 47.80 -11.89
N VAL A 50 -15.22 47.26 -11.27
CA VAL A 50 -15.08 45.81 -11.02
C VAL A 50 -14.32 45.67 -9.71
N PHE A 51 -14.90 45.00 -8.70
CA PHE A 51 -14.12 44.52 -7.55
C PHE A 51 -13.11 43.50 -8.09
N ALA A 52 -11.90 43.95 -8.41
CA ALA A 52 -10.80 43.06 -8.73
C ALA A 52 -10.42 42.33 -7.43
N VAL A 53 -10.98 41.14 -7.23
CA VAL A 53 -10.51 40.21 -6.21
C VAL A 53 -9.02 40.01 -6.49
N PRO A 54 -8.10 40.34 -5.57
CA PRO A 54 -6.69 40.12 -5.80
C PRO A 54 -6.48 38.62 -6.06
N PRO A 55 -5.67 38.23 -7.07
CA PRO A 55 -5.42 36.82 -7.33
C PRO A 55 -4.84 36.18 -6.06
N PRO A 56 -5.23 34.96 -5.69
CA PRO A 56 -4.74 34.34 -4.47
C PRO A 56 -3.22 34.19 -4.54
N VAL A 57 -2.50 35.00 -3.75
CA VAL A 57 -1.04 34.98 -3.58
C VAL A 57 -0.66 33.77 -2.72
N ARG A 58 -0.89 32.56 -3.24
CA ARG A 58 -0.27 31.32 -2.74
C ARG A 58 -0.09 30.36 -3.91
N HIS A 59 1.02 30.50 -4.64
CA HIS A 59 1.51 29.49 -5.57
C HIS A 59 2.02 28.25 -4.81
N TYR A 60 1.13 27.52 -4.13
CA TYR A 60 1.46 26.13 -3.79
C TYR A 60 1.53 25.36 -5.11
N ALA A 61 2.61 24.60 -5.31
CA ALA A 61 2.70 23.67 -6.43
C ALA A 61 1.43 22.81 -6.44
N ARG A 62 0.66 22.85 -7.53
CA ARG A 62 -0.49 21.95 -7.67
C ARG A 62 0.05 20.53 -7.59
N VAL A 63 -0.40 19.74 -6.62
CA VAL A 63 -0.07 18.31 -6.55
C VAL A 63 -0.44 17.70 -7.89
N ALA A 64 0.54 17.09 -8.57
CA ALA A 64 0.29 16.43 -9.84
C ALA A 64 -0.84 15.41 -9.65
N LYS A 65 -1.99 15.65 -10.30
CA LYS A 65 -3.05 14.65 -10.39
C LYS A 65 -2.52 13.53 -11.27
N ARG A 66 -1.83 12.56 -10.68
CA ARG A 66 -1.60 11.29 -11.36
C ARG A 66 -2.98 10.74 -11.70
N LYS A 67 -3.25 10.50 -12.98
CA LYS A 67 -4.38 9.64 -13.35
C LYS A 67 -4.08 8.31 -12.68
N THR A 68 -4.80 8.00 -11.60
CA THR A 68 -4.75 6.67 -11.01
C THR A 68 -5.34 5.74 -12.06
N THR A 69 -4.50 5.17 -12.92
CA THR A 69 -4.86 3.96 -13.63
C THR A 69 -5.15 2.93 -12.53
N GLY A 70 -6.42 2.65 -12.30
CA GLY A 70 -6.81 1.59 -11.39
C GLY A 70 -6.17 0.28 -11.85
N PRO A 71 -5.86 -0.66 -10.95
CA PRO A 71 -5.42 -1.98 -11.39
C PRO A 71 -6.49 -2.56 -12.32
N GLU A 72 -6.03 -3.11 -13.44
CA GLU A 72 -6.91 -3.68 -14.46
C GLU A 72 -7.81 -4.75 -13.82
N SER A 73 -9.08 -4.78 -14.22
CA SER A 73 -10.02 -5.78 -13.70
C SER A 73 -9.53 -7.17 -14.05
N GLN A 74 -9.60 -8.13 -13.13
CA GLN A 74 -9.26 -9.53 -13.42
C GLN A 74 -10.06 -10.11 -14.60
N LEU A 75 -11.24 -9.55 -14.90
CA LEU A 75 -12.08 -10.00 -16.00
C LEU A 75 -11.66 -9.49 -17.39
N SER A 76 -10.66 -8.59 -17.50
CA SER A 76 -10.24 -8.01 -18.78
C SER A 76 -9.71 -9.06 -19.76
N ASP A 77 -9.07 -10.11 -19.26
CA ASP A 77 -8.49 -11.15 -20.13
C ASP A 77 -9.56 -12.11 -20.70
N LEU A 78 -10.84 -11.99 -20.31
CA LEU A 78 -11.91 -12.80 -20.91
C LEU A 78 -12.42 -12.13 -22.19
N ALA A 79 -12.29 -12.83 -23.31
CA ALA A 79 -12.91 -12.39 -24.55
C ALA A 79 -14.45 -12.48 -24.43
N PRO A 80 -15.21 -11.43 -24.80
CA PRO A 80 -16.68 -11.45 -24.72
C PRO A 80 -17.33 -12.57 -25.54
N THR A 81 -16.66 -13.02 -26.60
CA THR A 81 -17.13 -14.08 -27.50
C THR A 81 -16.98 -15.50 -26.94
N MET A 82 -16.28 -15.69 -25.82
CA MET A 82 -16.15 -17.00 -25.19
C MET A 82 -17.51 -17.53 -24.75
N LEU A 83 -17.73 -18.83 -24.83
CA LEU A 83 -18.94 -19.47 -24.32
C LEU A 83 -18.97 -19.46 -22.79
N LYS A 84 -20.18 -19.41 -22.25
CA LYS A 84 -20.44 -19.71 -20.83
C LYS A 84 -19.95 -21.12 -20.50
N MET A 85 -19.43 -21.23 -19.29
CA MET A 85 -18.78 -22.43 -18.75
C MET A 85 -19.64 -23.71 -18.87
N GLU A 86 -20.94 -23.61 -18.62
CA GLU A 86 -21.88 -24.74 -18.66
C GLU A 86 -22.06 -25.32 -20.08
N TYR A 87 -21.91 -24.49 -21.11
CA TYR A 87 -22.13 -24.87 -22.51
C TYR A 87 -20.84 -25.20 -23.25
N ALA A 88 -19.68 -24.81 -22.71
CA ALA A 88 -18.37 -25.12 -23.27
C ALA A 88 -18.13 -26.62 -23.54
N PRO A 89 -18.54 -27.59 -22.69
CA PRO A 89 -18.34 -29.00 -22.98
C PRO A 89 -19.30 -29.57 -24.03
N VAL A 90 -20.34 -28.83 -24.44
CA VAL A 90 -21.34 -29.29 -25.42
C VAL A 90 -20.84 -29.01 -26.84
N PRO A 91 -20.48 -30.03 -27.65
CA PRO A 91 -19.86 -29.80 -28.97
C PRO A 91 -20.77 -29.04 -29.95
N LEU A 92 -22.09 -29.26 -29.83
CA LEU A 92 -23.08 -28.62 -30.69
C LEU A 92 -23.18 -27.10 -30.47
N ALA A 93 -22.77 -26.58 -29.31
CA ALA A 93 -22.90 -25.16 -28.97
C ALA A 93 -22.06 -24.22 -29.86
N GLN A 94 -21.03 -24.75 -30.54
CA GLN A 94 -20.21 -23.97 -31.47
C GLN A 94 -20.78 -23.93 -32.89
N THR A 95 -21.66 -24.89 -33.22
CA THR A 95 -22.21 -25.09 -34.57
C THR A 95 -23.55 -24.37 -34.76
N THR A 96 -24.21 -23.98 -33.67
CA THR A 96 -25.49 -23.25 -33.70
C THR A 96 -25.35 -21.86 -34.34
N ASP A 97 -26.50 -21.30 -34.75
CA ASP A 97 -26.63 -19.96 -35.31
C ASP A 97 -25.92 -18.88 -34.48
N ASP A 98 -25.47 -17.81 -35.17
CA ASP A 98 -24.74 -16.70 -34.56
C ASP A 98 -25.50 -16.00 -33.43
N LEU A 99 -26.84 -15.90 -33.54
CA LEU A 99 -27.69 -15.33 -32.49
C LEU A 99 -27.66 -16.19 -31.22
N VAL A 100 -27.82 -17.50 -31.38
CA VAL A 100 -27.75 -18.46 -30.26
C VAL A 100 -26.36 -18.44 -29.65
N LYS A 101 -25.32 -18.43 -30.48
CA LYS A 101 -23.93 -18.31 -30.04
C LYS A 101 -23.69 -17.04 -29.21
N ARG A 102 -24.25 -15.90 -29.62
CA ARG A 102 -24.17 -14.64 -28.85
C ARG A 102 -24.89 -14.72 -27.50
N LEU A 103 -26.07 -15.35 -27.43
CA LEU A 103 -26.81 -15.57 -26.17
C LEU A 103 -26.07 -16.48 -25.19
N LEU A 104 -25.33 -17.46 -25.71
CA LEU A 104 -24.50 -18.38 -24.94
C LEU A 104 -23.11 -17.80 -24.59
N SER A 105 -22.75 -16.64 -25.15
CA SER A 105 -21.45 -16.00 -24.94
C SER A 105 -21.34 -15.24 -23.61
N LEU A 106 -20.11 -14.90 -23.22
CA LEU A 106 -19.80 -14.07 -22.07
C LEU A 106 -20.20 -12.61 -22.23
N GLU A 107 -20.45 -12.14 -23.46
CA GLU A 107 -20.92 -10.78 -23.74
C GLU A 107 -22.19 -10.48 -22.93
N LEU A 108 -23.17 -11.39 -23.01
CA LEU A 108 -24.47 -11.32 -22.35
C LEU A 108 -24.53 -12.09 -21.03
N ALA A 109 -23.39 -12.61 -20.54
CA ALA A 109 -23.32 -13.34 -19.29
C ALA A 109 -23.37 -12.43 -18.06
N SER A 110 -23.93 -12.98 -16.96
CA SER A 110 -23.91 -12.30 -15.67
C SER A 110 -22.49 -12.16 -15.12
N HIS A 111 -22.25 -11.19 -14.23
CA HIS A 111 -20.94 -11.03 -13.57
C HIS A 111 -20.54 -12.29 -12.79
N LYS A 112 -21.53 -13.03 -12.26
CA LYS A 112 -21.31 -14.28 -11.53
C LYS A 112 -20.74 -15.37 -12.44
N GLU A 113 -21.26 -15.52 -13.66
CA GLU A 113 -20.76 -16.48 -14.64
C GLU A 113 -19.31 -16.16 -15.06
N LYS A 114 -19.01 -14.88 -15.31
CA LYS A 114 -17.63 -14.43 -15.60
C LYS A 114 -16.67 -14.77 -14.48
N LEU A 115 -17.10 -14.58 -13.22
CA LEU A 115 -16.31 -14.94 -12.04
C LEU A 115 -16.15 -16.45 -11.85
N GLN A 116 -17.17 -17.26 -12.17
CA GLN A 116 -17.07 -18.72 -12.13
C GLN A 116 -16.01 -19.20 -13.12
N LEU A 117 -16.04 -18.71 -14.35
CA LEU A 117 -15.05 -19.05 -15.37
C LEU A 117 -13.63 -18.62 -14.96
N LYS A 118 -13.43 -17.39 -14.45
CA LYS A 118 -12.11 -16.98 -13.92
C LYS A 118 -11.65 -17.82 -12.74
N LYS A 119 -12.57 -18.20 -11.86
CA LYS A 119 -12.27 -19.07 -10.72
C LYS A 119 -11.76 -20.40 -11.22
N GLU A 120 -12.42 -21.02 -12.19
CA GLU A 120 -11.99 -22.30 -12.78
C GLU A 120 -10.66 -22.18 -13.52
N GLN A 121 -10.43 -21.11 -14.30
CA GLN A 121 -9.12 -20.85 -14.91
C GLN A 121 -7.99 -20.75 -13.89
N LEU A 122 -8.25 -20.16 -12.71
CA LEU A 122 -7.25 -20.09 -11.64
C LEU A 122 -7.07 -21.42 -10.91
N ILE A 123 -8.13 -22.23 -10.78
CA ILE A 123 -8.04 -23.57 -10.20
C ILE A 123 -7.23 -24.48 -11.13
N ALA A 124 -7.53 -24.48 -12.43
CA ALA A 124 -6.87 -25.30 -13.43
C ALA A 124 -5.35 -25.09 -13.49
N LYS A 125 -4.87 -23.88 -13.17
CA LYS A 125 -3.43 -23.58 -13.11
C LYS A 125 -2.70 -24.32 -11.98
N VAL A 126 -3.39 -24.54 -10.86
CA VAL A 126 -2.77 -24.93 -9.59
C VAL A 126 -3.20 -26.34 -9.14
N GLN A 127 -4.34 -26.84 -9.64
CA GLN A 127 -4.86 -28.15 -9.28
C GLN A 127 -3.88 -29.28 -9.62
N ARG A 128 -3.91 -30.36 -8.84
CA ARG A 128 -3.09 -31.55 -9.07
C ARG A 128 -3.75 -32.48 -10.08
N ASP A 129 -5.04 -32.71 -9.87
CA ASP A 129 -5.90 -33.55 -10.69
C ASP A 129 -7.11 -32.71 -11.16
N GLU A 130 -7.74 -33.12 -12.26
CA GLU A 130 -8.88 -32.39 -12.85
C GLU A 130 -10.10 -32.31 -11.91
N ASN A 131 -10.24 -33.28 -11.00
CA ASN A 131 -11.36 -33.37 -10.07
C ASN A 131 -11.05 -32.81 -8.67
N ASP A 132 -9.86 -32.24 -8.45
CA ASP A 132 -9.48 -31.70 -7.15
C ASP A 132 -10.18 -30.36 -6.86
N ARG A 133 -11.02 -30.34 -5.83
CA ARG A 133 -11.78 -29.14 -5.41
C ARG A 133 -11.37 -28.60 -4.05
N ASN A 134 -10.72 -29.41 -3.22
CA ASN A 134 -10.60 -29.17 -1.79
C ASN A 134 -9.16 -29.06 -1.30
N SER A 135 -8.16 -29.35 -2.14
CA SER A 135 -6.76 -29.15 -1.75
C SER A 135 -6.48 -27.71 -1.33
N VAL A 136 -5.44 -27.56 -0.51
CA VAL A 136 -5.05 -26.25 0.03
C VAL A 136 -4.67 -25.28 -1.08
N GLU A 137 -4.07 -25.79 -2.14
CA GLU A 137 -3.64 -25.06 -3.34
C GLU A 137 -4.84 -24.48 -4.10
N VAL A 138 -5.84 -25.33 -4.36
CA VAL A 138 -7.12 -24.93 -4.98
C VAL A 138 -7.87 -23.92 -4.11
N GLN A 139 -7.90 -24.11 -2.78
CA GLN A 139 -8.52 -23.14 -1.87
C GLN A 139 -7.83 -21.76 -1.92
N VAL A 140 -6.50 -21.72 -2.06
CA VAL A 140 -5.73 -20.47 -2.24
C VAL A 140 -6.11 -19.78 -3.55
N ALA A 141 -6.26 -20.53 -4.65
CA ALA A 141 -6.70 -20.00 -5.93
C ALA A 141 -8.12 -19.40 -5.85
N VAL A 142 -9.06 -20.11 -5.21
CA VAL A 142 -10.44 -19.64 -4.99
C VAL A 142 -10.48 -18.35 -4.16
N LEU A 143 -9.71 -18.29 -3.07
CA LEU A 143 -9.62 -17.08 -2.25
C LEU A 143 -9.01 -15.92 -3.04
N THR A 144 -8.03 -16.19 -3.91
CA THR A 144 -7.40 -15.18 -4.75
C THR A 144 -8.38 -14.57 -5.74
N ALA A 145 -9.21 -15.39 -6.41
CA ALA A 145 -10.30 -14.90 -7.26
C ALA A 145 -11.28 -14.00 -6.49
N ARG A 146 -11.68 -14.41 -5.28
CA ARG A 146 -12.58 -13.62 -4.42
C ARG A 146 -11.96 -12.30 -4.00
N ILE A 147 -10.69 -12.29 -3.60
CA ILE A 147 -9.98 -11.08 -3.17
C ILE A 147 -9.90 -10.06 -4.32
N ARG A 148 -9.54 -10.50 -5.52
CA ARG A 148 -9.48 -9.64 -6.72
C ARG A 148 -10.84 -9.02 -7.04
N ASN A 149 -11.93 -9.81 -7.00
CA ASN A 149 -13.28 -9.29 -7.17
C ASN A 149 -13.66 -8.25 -6.07
N TYR A 150 -13.31 -8.49 -4.80
CA TYR A 150 -13.53 -7.49 -3.76
C TYR A 150 -12.72 -6.20 -3.98
N GLN A 151 -11.49 -6.31 -4.50
CA GLN A 151 -10.66 -5.15 -4.81
C GLN A 151 -11.33 -4.28 -5.88
N GLU A 152 -11.87 -4.88 -6.95
CA GLU A 152 -12.62 -4.16 -8.00
C GLU A 152 -13.88 -3.49 -7.45
N HIS A 153 -14.68 -4.19 -6.65
CA HIS A 153 -15.89 -3.63 -6.02
C HIS A 153 -15.56 -2.43 -5.13
N LEU A 154 -14.53 -2.57 -4.28
CA LEU A 154 -14.14 -1.52 -3.33
C LEU A 154 -13.46 -0.33 -3.99
N GLN A 155 -12.93 -0.49 -5.22
CA GLN A 155 -12.47 0.65 -6.02
C GLN A 155 -13.63 1.54 -6.49
N LYS A 156 -14.79 0.95 -6.79
CA LYS A 156 -16.01 1.71 -7.12
C LYS A 156 -16.73 2.19 -5.86
N HIS A 157 -16.72 1.37 -4.80
CA HIS A 157 -17.50 1.59 -3.57
C HIS A 157 -16.61 1.66 -2.33
N HIS A 158 -15.86 2.74 -2.17
CA HIS A 158 -14.90 2.91 -1.06
C HIS A 158 -15.53 2.91 0.34
N LYS A 159 -16.81 3.26 0.46
CA LYS A 159 -17.53 3.39 1.76
C LYS A 159 -18.09 2.06 2.28
N ASP A 160 -18.05 0.98 1.49
CA ASP A 160 -18.58 -0.32 1.88
C ASP A 160 -17.63 -1.05 2.85
N LYS A 161 -17.88 -0.87 4.14
CA LYS A 161 -17.06 -1.46 5.21
C LYS A 161 -17.29 -2.96 5.36
N ALA A 162 -18.48 -3.46 5.01
CA ALA A 162 -18.83 -4.88 5.15
C ALA A 162 -17.99 -5.73 4.18
N ASN A 163 -17.93 -5.32 2.91
CA ASN A 163 -17.12 -6.01 1.91
C ASN A 163 -15.61 -5.82 2.16
N LYS A 164 -15.18 -4.66 2.65
CA LYS A 164 -13.79 -4.45 3.10
C LYS A 164 -13.40 -5.43 4.20
N ARG A 165 -14.25 -5.63 5.22
CA ARG A 165 -14.03 -6.62 6.27
C ARG A 165 -13.93 -8.05 5.69
N ARG A 166 -14.87 -8.44 4.82
CA ARG A 166 -14.86 -9.77 4.16
C ARG A 166 -13.58 -10.00 3.35
N MET A 167 -13.11 -8.98 2.63
CA MET A 167 -11.85 -9.04 1.87
C MET A 167 -10.65 -9.26 2.79
N LEU A 168 -10.55 -8.51 3.90
CA LEU A 168 -9.45 -8.67 4.86
C LEU A 168 -9.44 -10.08 5.48
N MET A 169 -10.61 -10.59 5.88
CA MET A 169 -10.74 -11.96 6.40
C MET A 169 -10.33 -13.01 5.36
N ALA A 170 -10.65 -12.80 4.07
CA ALA A 170 -10.22 -13.68 2.99
C ALA A 170 -8.69 -13.64 2.77
N ILE A 171 -8.07 -12.45 2.87
CA ILE A 171 -6.61 -12.28 2.80
C ILE A 171 -5.93 -13.05 3.94
N ASP A 172 -6.43 -12.91 5.17
CA ASP A 172 -5.86 -13.58 6.34
C ASP A 172 -6.03 -15.09 6.28
N ARG A 173 -7.21 -15.58 5.84
CA ARG A 173 -7.42 -17.00 5.59
C ARG A 173 -6.44 -17.53 4.54
N ARG A 174 -6.23 -16.81 3.44
CA ARG A 174 -5.27 -17.19 2.39
C ARG A 174 -3.84 -17.24 2.93
N LYS A 175 -3.42 -16.25 3.74
CA LYS A 175 -2.11 -16.24 4.40
C LYS A 175 -1.92 -17.45 5.32
N LYS A 176 -2.96 -17.85 6.07
CA LYS A 176 -2.92 -19.06 6.92
C LYS A 176 -2.73 -20.33 6.08
N LEU A 177 -3.44 -20.46 4.96
CA LEU A 177 -3.28 -21.60 4.06
C LEU A 177 -1.88 -21.65 3.43
N LEU A 178 -1.35 -20.51 2.99
CA LEU A 178 0.02 -20.43 2.47
C LEU A 178 1.08 -20.77 3.52
N LYS A 179 0.89 -20.32 4.77
CA LYS A 179 1.75 -20.71 5.89
C LYS A 179 1.74 -22.23 6.08
N ASN A 180 0.55 -22.85 6.05
CA ASN A 180 0.43 -24.30 6.20
C ASN A 180 1.08 -25.04 5.02
N LEU A 181 0.84 -24.62 3.78
CA LEU A 181 1.48 -25.21 2.60
C LEU A 181 2.99 -25.18 2.71
N ARG A 182 3.55 -24.04 3.07
CA ARG A 182 4.99 -23.87 3.22
C ARG A 182 5.62 -24.82 4.25
N LEU A 183 4.89 -25.13 5.33
CA LEU A 183 5.36 -26.06 6.37
C LEU A 183 5.29 -27.53 5.92
N VAL A 184 4.30 -27.88 5.10
CA VAL A 184 4.02 -29.28 4.73
C VAL A 184 4.72 -29.67 3.42
N ARG A 185 4.67 -28.81 2.39
CA ARG A 185 5.24 -29.04 1.06
C ARG A 185 5.75 -27.73 0.45
N PHE A 186 7.06 -27.56 0.44
CA PHE A 186 7.69 -26.32 -0.02
C PHE A 186 7.59 -26.15 -1.54
N ASP A 187 7.86 -27.19 -2.34
CA ASP A 187 7.86 -27.11 -3.81
C ASP A 187 6.49 -26.67 -4.36
N THR A 188 5.41 -27.20 -3.79
CA THR A 188 4.04 -26.81 -4.17
C THR A 188 3.74 -25.37 -3.77
N PHE A 189 4.28 -24.91 -2.63
CA PHE A 189 4.09 -23.55 -2.17
C PHE A 189 4.73 -22.53 -3.14
N GLU A 190 5.95 -22.82 -3.62
CA GLU A 190 6.65 -21.99 -4.59
C GLU A 190 5.88 -21.92 -5.92
N ARG A 191 5.48 -23.06 -6.47
CA ARG A 191 4.65 -23.14 -7.70
C ARG A 191 3.36 -22.33 -7.59
N VAL A 192 2.63 -22.46 -6.47
CA VAL A 192 1.38 -21.70 -6.23
C VAL A 192 1.66 -20.20 -6.19
N CYS A 193 2.75 -19.78 -5.55
CA CYS A 193 3.15 -18.39 -5.45
C CYS A 193 3.50 -17.79 -6.83
N GLU A 194 4.22 -18.52 -7.67
CA GLU A 194 4.56 -18.12 -9.04
C GLU A 194 3.33 -18.03 -9.93
N GLN A 195 2.54 -19.11 -10.00
CA GLN A 195 1.37 -19.19 -10.89
C GLN A 195 0.29 -18.15 -10.58
N LEU A 196 0.09 -17.81 -9.30
CA LEU A 196 -0.91 -16.83 -8.87
C LEU A 196 -0.33 -15.41 -8.72
N GLY A 197 0.99 -15.23 -8.84
CA GLY A 197 1.69 -13.95 -8.65
C GLY A 197 1.58 -13.43 -7.21
N ILE A 198 1.75 -14.29 -6.20
CA ILE A 198 1.61 -13.95 -4.79
C ILE A 198 2.98 -13.89 -4.12
N VAL A 199 3.33 -12.72 -3.58
CA VAL A 199 4.51 -12.55 -2.73
C VAL A 199 4.16 -12.88 -1.27
N TYR A 200 4.80 -13.90 -0.71
CA TYR A 200 4.65 -14.25 0.69
C TYR A 200 5.56 -13.40 1.58
N THR A 201 4.97 -12.64 2.49
CA THR A 201 5.70 -11.85 3.49
C THR A 201 5.50 -12.43 4.88
N PHE A 202 6.60 -12.53 5.63
CA PHE A 202 6.54 -12.99 7.02
C PHE A 202 5.84 -11.93 7.89
N PRO A 203 4.98 -12.35 8.83
CA PRO A 203 4.42 -11.43 9.81
C PRO A 203 5.54 -10.88 10.71
N PRO A 204 5.49 -9.60 11.10
CA PRO A 204 6.41 -9.09 12.11
C PRO A 204 6.15 -9.77 13.44
N GLU A 205 7.20 -9.91 14.25
CA GLU A 205 7.13 -10.52 15.57
C GLU A 205 6.20 -9.74 16.52
N TYR A 206 6.24 -8.40 16.45
CA TYR A 206 5.43 -7.52 17.29
C TYR A 206 4.67 -6.48 16.47
N TYR A 207 3.38 -6.35 16.74
CA TYR A 207 2.54 -5.27 16.22
C TYR A 207 2.58 -4.07 17.17
N ARG A 208 3.51 -3.14 16.94
CA ARG A 208 3.61 -1.88 17.71
C ARG A 208 3.11 -0.70 16.87
N ARG A 209 2.34 0.20 17.50
CA ARG A 209 1.93 1.47 16.87
C ARG A 209 3.12 2.44 16.85
N ALA A 210 3.56 2.83 15.67
CA ALA A 210 4.60 3.84 15.51
C ALA A 210 4.04 5.24 15.80
N THR A 211 4.46 5.86 16.91
CA THR A 211 4.13 7.25 17.26
C THR A 211 5.14 8.22 16.65
N ARG A 212 4.77 9.50 16.49
CA ARG A 212 5.68 10.54 15.95
C ARG A 212 7.00 10.62 16.72
N ARG A 213 6.92 10.62 18.07
CA ARG A 213 8.09 10.61 18.96
C ARG A 213 8.98 9.40 18.72
N TRP A 214 8.39 8.20 18.57
CA TRP A 214 9.14 6.98 18.33
C TRP A 214 9.82 6.98 16.96
N LEU A 215 9.13 7.45 15.90
CA LEU A 215 9.69 7.58 14.55
C LEU A 215 10.89 8.53 14.54
N ALA A 216 10.74 9.73 15.13
CA ALA A 216 11.82 10.71 15.22
C ALA A 216 13.03 10.15 15.99
N LYS A 217 12.80 9.51 17.13
CA LYS A 217 13.87 8.86 17.91
C LYS A 217 14.56 7.76 17.12
N LYS A 218 13.79 6.91 16.43
CA LYS A 218 14.35 5.81 15.62
C LYS A 218 15.21 6.33 14.47
N GLU A 219 14.73 7.32 13.73
CA GLU A 219 15.48 7.95 12.64
C GLU A 219 16.76 8.61 13.15
N PHE A 220 16.68 9.32 14.27
CA PHE A 220 17.84 9.92 14.93
C PHE A 220 18.87 8.85 15.32
N CYS A 221 18.44 7.78 15.99
CA CYS A 221 19.32 6.67 16.35
C CYS A 221 19.99 6.02 15.13
N ILE A 222 19.27 5.87 14.01
CA ILE A 222 19.85 5.34 12.76
C ILE A 222 20.92 6.29 12.21
N LYS A 223 20.67 7.60 12.21
CA LYS A 223 21.65 8.62 11.75
C LYS A 223 22.90 8.63 12.63
N VAL A 224 22.72 8.62 13.96
CA VAL A 224 23.83 8.54 14.92
C VAL A 224 24.63 7.27 14.71
N PHE A 225 23.97 6.11 14.56
CA PHE A 225 24.64 4.84 14.30
C PHE A 225 25.50 4.90 13.04
N LYS A 226 24.96 5.43 11.93
CA LYS A 226 25.71 5.59 10.68
C LYS A 226 26.91 6.53 10.84
N ALA A 227 26.76 7.64 11.56
CA ALA A 227 27.84 8.59 11.80
C ALA A 227 28.98 7.97 12.63
N VAL A 228 28.64 7.23 13.69
CA VAL A 228 29.62 6.52 14.53
C VAL A 228 30.36 5.45 13.74
N GLN A 229 29.65 4.69 12.88
CA GLN A 229 30.29 3.69 12.02
C GLN A 229 31.27 4.33 11.03
N LYS A 230 30.92 5.49 10.47
CA LYS A 230 31.80 6.25 9.57
C LYS A 230 33.08 6.69 10.28
N GLN A 231 32.96 7.27 11.47
CA GLN A 231 34.12 7.69 12.27
C GLN A 231 35.02 6.50 12.64
N LYS A 232 34.43 5.37 13.05
CA LYS A 232 35.19 4.15 13.36
C LYS A 232 35.91 3.60 12.13
N ALA A 233 35.30 3.64 10.95
CA ALA A 233 35.95 3.23 9.71
C ALA A 233 37.13 4.15 9.37
N GLU A 234 36.96 5.48 9.48
CA GLU A 234 38.04 6.46 9.27
C GLU A 234 39.19 6.26 10.26
N GLN A 235 38.90 6.02 11.54
CA GLN A 235 39.91 5.72 12.56
C GLN A 235 40.67 4.42 12.25
N LYS A 236 39.98 3.36 11.84
CA LYS A 236 40.62 2.10 11.42
C LYS A 236 41.51 2.29 10.20
N MET A 237 41.08 3.06 9.20
CA MET A 237 41.91 3.37 8.03
C MET A 237 43.17 4.13 8.43
N LYS A 238 43.06 5.14 9.31
CA LYS A 238 44.21 5.88 9.83
C LYS A 238 45.18 4.99 10.60
N GLN A 239 44.67 4.07 11.43
CA GLN A 239 45.49 3.09 12.14
C GLN A 239 46.18 2.10 11.19
N GLN A 240 45.51 1.67 10.12
CA GLN A 240 46.11 0.84 9.08
C GLN A 240 47.25 1.58 8.38
N ILE A 241 47.02 2.83 7.95
CA ILE A 241 48.05 3.66 7.33
C ILE A 241 49.25 3.87 8.28
N SER A 242 49.01 4.23 9.54
CA SER A 242 50.11 4.43 10.50
C SER A 242 50.88 3.14 10.80
N THR A 243 50.20 1.97 10.78
CA THR A 243 50.85 0.67 11.00
C THR A 243 51.59 0.16 9.76
N THR A 244 51.16 0.51 8.54
CA THR A 244 51.93 0.24 7.32
C THR A 244 53.18 1.11 7.26
N GLU A 245 53.05 2.42 7.56
CA GLU A 245 54.19 3.35 7.61
C GLU A 245 55.24 2.92 8.65
N THR A 246 54.83 2.52 9.85
CA THR A 246 55.77 2.03 10.88
C THR A 246 56.39 0.67 10.54
N LYS A 247 55.76 -0.16 9.69
CA LYS A 247 56.33 -1.41 9.19
C LYS A 247 57.36 -1.16 8.08
N GLU A 248 57.07 -0.24 7.16
CA GLU A 248 57.99 0.19 6.11
C GLU A 248 59.24 0.83 6.70
N ALA A 249 59.09 1.70 7.70
CA ALA A 249 60.22 2.32 8.41
C ALA A 249 61.07 1.32 9.24
N LYS A 250 60.53 0.14 9.57
CA LYS A 250 61.23 -0.93 10.30
C LYS A 250 61.78 -2.03 9.42
N ALA A 251 61.55 -1.99 8.10
CA ALA A 251 62.21 -2.89 7.16
C ALA A 251 63.61 -2.31 6.88
N PRO A 252 64.70 -2.84 7.48
CA PRO A 252 66.03 -2.35 7.19
C PRO A 252 66.37 -2.64 5.72
N GLU A 253 67.08 -1.68 5.12
CA GLU A 253 67.73 -1.78 3.81
C GLU A 253 68.58 -3.06 3.75
N ALA A 254 68.01 -4.16 3.25
CA ALA A 254 68.73 -5.38 2.92
C ALA A 254 69.29 -5.26 1.49
N GLN A 255 70.05 -4.20 1.21
CA GLN A 255 70.81 -4.03 -0.03
C GLN A 255 72.06 -3.17 0.22
N THR A 256 73.14 -3.82 0.66
CA THR A 256 74.54 -3.46 0.36
C THR A 256 75.33 -4.74 0.27
#